data_AF-A0A3T0Y795-F1
#
_entry.id   AF-A0A3T0Y795-F1
#
_cell.length_a   1.000
_cell.length_b   1.000
_cell.length_c   1.000
_cell.angle_alpha   90.00
_cell.angle_beta   90.00
_cell.angle_gamma   90.00
#
_symmetry.space_group_name_H-M   'P 1'
#
loop_
_entity.id
_entity.type
_entity.pdbx_description
1 polymer ?
#
loop_
_entity_poly.entity_id
_entity_poly.type
_entity_poly.pdbx_seq_one_letter_code
_entity_poly.pdbx_strand_id
1 'polypeptide(L)'
;MNSTIAAFWPSAKPRLEQVAERLREVSEKVEHLTHALQNRDLIGQAKGILMERYGLTSEQAFELLAVTSSTTNTKLHRVAVELVTTGRLSGTSP
;
A
#
# COMPACT_ATOMS: atom_id res chain seq x y z
N MET A 1 -43.38 39.37 -5.16
CA MET A 1 -43.20 39.46 -3.68
C MET A 1 -44.07 38.37 -3.07
N ASN A 2 -43.63 37.40 -2.28
CA ASN A 2 -42.45 37.36 -1.43
C ASN A 2 -41.84 35.94 -1.39
N SER A 3 -40.53 35.92 -1.50
CA SER A 3 -39.64 34.79 -1.23
C SER A 3 -39.64 34.50 0.28
N THR A 4 -40.23 33.39 0.74
CA THR A 4 -40.17 33.01 2.18
C THR A 4 -40.08 31.49 2.43
N ILE A 5 -39.75 30.67 1.42
CA ILE A 5 -39.47 29.22 1.63
C ILE A 5 -38.00 28.85 1.31
N ALA A 6 -37.17 29.81 0.88
CA ALA A 6 -35.75 29.57 0.61
C ALA A 6 -34.86 29.50 1.88
N ALA A 7 -35.41 29.65 3.09
CA ALA A 7 -34.64 29.85 4.32
C ALA A 7 -34.61 28.66 5.29
N PHE A 8 -35.17 27.50 4.94
CA PHE A 8 -35.09 26.28 5.78
C PHE A 8 -34.09 25.26 5.20
N TRP A 9 -32.93 25.74 4.75
CA TRP A 9 -31.83 24.84 4.39
C TRP A 9 -31.10 24.42 5.68
N PRO A 10 -31.02 23.11 6.02
CA PRO A 10 -30.17 22.64 7.09
C PRO A 10 -28.71 22.73 6.60
N SER A 11 -28.05 23.86 6.86
CA SER A 11 -26.62 24.05 6.53
C SER A 11 -25.69 23.14 7.35
N ALA A 12 -26.22 22.39 8.32
CA ALA A 12 -25.47 21.42 9.13
C ALA A 12 -25.80 20.00 8.67
N LYS A 13 -24.77 19.28 8.19
CA LYS A 13 -24.88 17.86 7.83
C LYS A 13 -25.57 17.10 8.98
N PRO A 14 -26.65 16.33 8.72
CA PRO A 14 -27.32 15.56 9.76
C PRO A 14 -26.33 14.61 10.47
N ARG A 15 -26.54 14.34 11.76
CA ARG A 15 -25.61 13.57 12.60
C ARG A 15 -25.22 12.21 11.99
N LEU A 16 -26.14 11.56 11.27
CA LEU A 16 -25.89 10.29 10.58
C LEU A 16 -24.91 10.43 9.40
N GLU A 17 -24.96 11.54 8.66
CA GLU A 17 -24.01 11.82 7.57
C GLU A 17 -22.62 12.12 8.12
N GLN A 18 -22.54 12.85 9.25
CA GLN A 18 -21.26 13.09 9.93
C GLN A 18 -20.62 11.79 10.44
N VAL A 19 -21.43 10.85 10.95
CA VAL A 19 -20.96 9.53 11.37
C VAL A 19 -20.49 8.71 10.17
N ALA A 20 -21.25 8.71 9.06
CA ALA A 20 -20.86 8.01 7.84
C ALA A 20 -19.54 8.54 7.27
N GLU A 21 -19.35 9.86 7.23
CA GLU A 21 -18.10 10.48 6.77
C GLU A 21 -16.91 10.07 7.66
N ARG A 22 -17.08 10.15 8.98
CA ARG A 22 -16.03 9.75 9.93
C ARG A 22 -15.67 8.27 9.82
N LEU A 23 -16.67 7.40 9.64
CA LEU A 23 -16.43 5.97 9.44
C LEU A 23 -15.67 5.71 8.14
N ARG A 24 -15.99 6.44 7.07
CA ARG A 24 -15.28 6.36 5.80
C ARG A 24 -13.82 6.78 5.94
N GLU A 25 -13.55 7.93 6.54
CA GLU A 25 -12.18 8.41 6.78
C GLU A 25 -11.36 7.41 7.60
N VAL A 26 -11.97 6.83 8.66
CA VAL A 26 -11.30 5.82 9.49
C VAL A 26 -11.05 4.54 8.70
N SER A 27 -12.02 4.05 7.93
CA SER A 27 -11.86 2.84 7.10
C SER A 27 -10.74 3.01 6.08
N GLU A 28 -10.76 4.12 5.33
CA GLU A 28 -9.73 4.44 4.33
C GLU A 28 -8.33 4.51 4.96
N LYS A 29 -8.22 5.08 6.17
CA LYS A 29 -6.94 5.15 6.90
C LYS A 29 -6.47 3.78 7.39
N VAL A 30 -7.37 2.96 7.94
CA VAL A 30 -7.07 1.60 8.37
C VAL A 30 -6.62 0.74 7.19
N GLU A 31 -7.30 0.84 6.05
CA GLU A 31 -6.91 0.14 4.81
C GLU A 31 -5.51 0.54 4.33
N HIS A 32 -5.22 1.84 4.25
CA HIS A 32 -3.89 2.33 3.86
C HIS A 32 -2.78 1.84 4.79
N LEU A 33 -3.00 1.90 6.11
CA LEU A 33 -2.03 1.42 7.09
C LEU A 33 -1.85 -0.09 7.01
N THR A 34 -2.94 -0.84 6.85
CA THR A 34 -2.90 -2.29 6.70
C THR A 34 -2.12 -2.69 5.46
N HIS A 35 -2.37 -2.03 4.33
CA HIS A 35 -1.59 -2.23 3.10
C HIS A 35 -0.11 -1.89 3.28
N ALA A 36 0.21 -0.81 3.98
CA ALA A 36 1.60 -0.43 4.25
C ALA A 36 2.33 -1.48 5.11
N LEU A 37 1.67 -2.01 6.14
CA LEU A 37 2.21 -3.07 6.99
C LEU A 37 2.42 -4.37 6.22
N GLN A 38 1.41 -4.83 5.49
CA GLN A 38 1.52 -6.05 4.66
C GLN A 38 2.66 -5.95 3.65
N ASN A 39 2.82 -4.79 3.00
CA ASN A 39 3.91 -4.57 2.06
C ASN A 39 5.28 -4.63 2.77
N ARG A 40 5.41 -4.04 3.97
CA ARG A 40 6.65 -4.07 4.75
C ARG A 40 7.04 -5.50 5.13
N ASP A 41 6.07 -6.32 5.55
CA ASP A 41 6.32 -7.70 5.95
C ASP A 41 6.80 -8.55 4.75
N LEU A 42 6.16 -8.40 3.60
CA LEU A 42 6.54 -9.12 2.38
C LEU A 42 7.92 -8.69 1.87
N ILE A 43 8.26 -7.39 1.97
CA ILE A 43 9.61 -6.90 1.64
C ILE A 43 10.64 -7.50 2.60
N GLY A 44 10.32 -7.60 3.90
CA GLY A 44 11.19 -8.26 4.88
C GLY A 44 11.46 -9.72 4.55
N GLN A 45 10.42 -10.48 4.20
CA GLN A 45 10.55 -11.89 3.78
C GLN A 45 11.38 -12.03 2.51
N ALA A 46 11.09 -11.20 1.50
CA ALA A 46 11.85 -11.16 0.25
C ALA A 46 13.34 -10.89 0.49
N LYS A 47 13.66 -9.91 1.35
CA LYS A 47 15.05 -9.63 1.75
C LYS A 47 15.69 -10.86 2.39
N GLY A 48 15.01 -11.53 3.32
CA GLY A 48 15.52 -12.74 3.97
C GLY A 48 15.87 -13.85 2.98
N ILE A 49 15.02 -14.09 1.98
CA ILE A 49 15.28 -15.05 0.90
C ILE A 49 16.56 -14.69 0.12
N LEU A 50 16.73 -13.42 -0.24
CA LEU A 50 17.90 -12.95 -0.98
C LEU A 50 19.19 -12.99 -0.15
N MET A 51 19.10 -12.65 1.13
CA MET A 51 20.22 -12.73 2.07
C MET A 51 20.70 -14.17 2.19
N GLU A 52 19.79 -15.13 2.36
CA GLU A 52 20.13 -16.56 2.45
C GLU A 52 20.76 -17.06 1.14
N ARG A 53 20.15 -16.73 0.00
CA ARG A 53 20.53 -17.33 -1.27
C ARG A 53 21.82 -16.76 -1.88
N TYR A 54 22.09 -15.48 -1.62
CA TYR A 54 23.19 -14.76 -2.26
C TYR A 54 24.23 -14.25 -1.24
N GLY A 55 24.06 -14.51 0.05
CA GLY A 55 24.97 -14.03 1.10
C GLY A 55 24.97 -12.50 1.26
N LEU A 56 23.87 -11.84 0.87
CA LEU A 56 23.75 -10.39 0.89
C LEU A 56 23.45 -9.86 2.30
N THR A 57 23.84 -8.62 2.56
CA THR A 57 23.30 -7.86 3.70
C THR A 57 21.84 -7.49 3.47
N SER A 58 21.16 -7.09 4.54
CA SER A 58 19.79 -6.56 4.48
C SER A 58 19.69 -5.37 3.50
N GLU A 59 20.67 -4.50 3.49
CA GLU A 59 20.69 -3.28 2.66
C GLU A 59 20.90 -3.66 1.18
N GLN A 60 21.86 -4.55 0.90
CA GLN A 60 22.11 -5.05 -0.45
C GLN A 60 20.91 -5.82 -1.01
N ALA A 61 20.24 -6.63 -0.20
CA ALA A 61 19.02 -7.33 -0.61
C ALA A 61 17.87 -6.36 -0.94
N PHE A 62 17.73 -5.27 -0.19
CA PHE A 62 16.75 -4.23 -0.50
C PHE A 62 17.10 -3.48 -1.79
N GLU A 63 18.38 -3.15 -1.98
CA GLU A 63 18.86 -2.51 -3.21
C GLU A 63 18.61 -3.38 -4.43
N LEU A 64 18.84 -4.70 -4.33
CA LEU A 64 18.52 -5.65 -5.40
C LEU A 64 17.02 -5.64 -5.75
N LEU A 65 16.13 -5.67 -4.74
CA LEU A 65 14.69 -5.52 -4.97
C LEU A 65 14.32 -4.19 -5.65
N ALA A 66 14.97 -3.10 -5.26
CA ALA A 66 14.75 -1.78 -5.83
C ALA A 66 15.23 -1.68 -7.29
N VAL A 67 16.40 -2.25 -7.59
CA VAL A 67 16.94 -2.34 -8.95
C VAL A 67 15.98 -3.16 -9.82
N THR A 68 15.56 -4.35 -9.38
CA THR A 68 14.61 -5.18 -10.12
C THR A 68 13.27 -4.47 -10.32
N SER A 69 12.76 -3.79 -9.30
CA SER A 69 11.54 -2.97 -9.40
C SER A 69 11.67 -1.90 -10.49
N SER A 70 12.81 -1.21 -10.54
CA SER A 70 13.07 -0.16 -11.53
C SER A 70 13.24 -0.72 -12.94
N THR A 71 14.03 -1.79 -13.11
CA THR A 71 14.30 -2.38 -14.43
C THR A 71 13.06 -3.03 -15.05
N THR A 72 12.18 -3.60 -14.22
CA THR A 72 10.91 -4.20 -14.67
C THR A 72 9.74 -3.23 -14.67
N ASN A 73 9.95 -1.97 -14.26
CA ASN A 73 8.89 -0.98 -14.03
C ASN A 73 7.70 -1.54 -13.21
N THR A 74 8.00 -2.39 -12.24
CA THR A 74 7.02 -3.06 -11.39
C THR A 74 7.14 -2.52 -9.98
N LYS A 75 6.01 -2.25 -9.31
CA LYS A 75 6.04 -1.74 -7.93
C LYS A 75 6.83 -2.69 -7.02
N LEU A 76 7.72 -2.15 -6.18
CA LEU A 76 8.62 -2.94 -5.32
C LEU A 76 7.90 -4.02 -4.50
N HIS A 77 6.74 -3.71 -3.91
CA HIS A 77 5.96 -4.72 -3.16
C HIS A 77 5.49 -5.89 -4.02
N ARG A 78 5.25 -5.68 -5.33
CA ARG A 78 4.87 -6.76 -6.27
C ARG A 78 6.06 -7.64 -6.59
N VAL A 79 7.24 -7.06 -6.77
CA VAL A 79 8.49 -7.83 -6.91
C VAL A 79 8.73 -8.70 -5.67
N ALA A 80 8.52 -8.14 -4.47
CA ALA A 80 8.62 -8.89 -3.22
C ALA A 80 7.59 -10.03 -3.13
N VAL A 81 6.31 -9.78 -3.48
CA VAL A 81 5.27 -10.81 -3.55
C VAL A 81 5.67 -11.94 -4.49
N GLU A 82 6.14 -11.60 -5.69
CA GLU A 82 6.54 -12.57 -6.70
C GLU A 82 7.71 -13.43 -6.21
N LEU A 83 8.74 -12.81 -5.62
CA LEU A 83 9.86 -13.53 -5.06
C LEU A 83 9.44 -14.46 -3.93
N VAL A 84 8.60 -13.99 -3.00
CA VAL A 84 8.12 -14.81 -1.87
C VAL A 84 7.27 -15.97 -2.37
N THR A 85 6.43 -15.75 -3.39
CA THR A 85 5.51 -16.77 -3.90
C THR A 85 6.21 -17.82 -4.77
N THR A 86 7.12 -17.38 -5.64
CA THR A 86 7.72 -18.23 -6.67
C THR A 86 9.14 -18.66 -6.33
N GLY A 87 9.77 -17.99 -5.36
CA GLY A 87 11.18 -18.10 -5.08
C GLY A 87 12.06 -17.53 -6.19
N ARG A 88 11.55 -16.80 -7.18
CA ARG A 88 12.36 -16.24 -8.29
C ARG A 88 12.27 -14.72 -8.34
N LEU A 89 13.39 -14.09 -8.71
CA LEU A 89 13.44 -12.65 -8.98
C LEU A 89 13.23 -12.45 -10.49
N SER A 90 12.07 -11.94 -10.88
CA SER A 90 11.79 -11.70 -12.31
C SER A 90 12.63 -10.54 -12.82
N GLY A 91 13.51 -10.81 -13.78
CA GLY A 91 14.49 -9.87 -14.32
C GLY A 91 15.87 -10.47 -14.60
N THR A 92 16.20 -11.62 -13.99
CA THR A 92 17.37 -12.42 -14.38
C THR A 92 16.92 -13.57 -15.27
N SER A 93 16.88 -13.33 -16.58
CA SER A 93 17.06 -14.42 -17.54
C SER A 93 18.44 -15.03 -17.32
N PRO A 94 18.62 -16.36 -17.42
CA PRO A 94 19.95 -16.98 -17.39
C PRO A 94 20.86 -16.40 -18.49
#